data_AF-A0A848XNW4-F1
#
_entry.id   AF-A0A848XNW4-F1
#
_cell.length_a   1.000
_cell.length_b   1.000
_cell.length_c   1.000
_cell.angle_alpha   90.00
_cell.angle_beta   90.00
_cell.angle_gamma   90.00
#
_symmetry.space_group_name_H-M   'P 1'
#
loop_
_entity.id
_entity.type
_entity.pdbx_description
1 polymer ?
#
loop_
_entity_poly.entity_id
_entity_poly.type
_entity_poly.pdbx_seq_one_letter_code
_entity_poly.pdbx_strand_id
1 'polypeptide(L)'
;GYAVMQCVNEASPRPVHPGTLYRAVARLVDQGLLTETARSPGDERRTYGLTDLGRGVAAAEAARVAGQVERARGIQEAIRRPGEAR
;
A
#
# COMPACT_ATOMS: atom_id res chain seq x y z
N GLY A 1 3.22 15.16 1.95
CA GLY A 1 4.51 14.49 2.20
C GLY A 1 4.52 13.76 3.54
N TYR A 2 4.82 14.48 4.63
CA TYR A 2 5.05 13.89 5.97
C TYR A 2 3.91 13.01 6.51
N ALA A 3 2.64 13.41 6.33
CA ALA A 3 1.50 12.60 6.80
C ALA A 3 1.43 11.20 6.16
N VAL A 4 1.81 11.09 4.87
CA VAL A 4 1.89 9.79 4.18
C VAL A 4 3.00 8.95 4.78
N MET A 5 4.15 9.55 5.08
CA MET A 5 5.27 8.85 5.72
C MET A 5 4.92 8.34 7.12
N GLN A 6 4.25 9.16 7.93
CA GLN A 6 3.80 8.74 9.25
C GLN A 6 2.81 7.57 9.16
N CYS A 7 1.79 7.69 8.31
CA CYS A 7 0.80 6.63 8.09
C CYS A 7 1.45 5.32 7.60
N VAL A 8 2.38 5.39 6.64
CA VAL A 8 3.09 4.21 6.14
C VAL A 8 3.94 3.57 7.23
N ASN A 9 4.64 4.36 8.05
CA ASN A 9 5.44 3.83 9.14
C ASN A 9 4.59 3.20 10.24
N GLU A 10 3.42 3.75 10.55
CA GLU A 10 2.46 3.18 11.51
C GLU A 10 1.86 1.86 11.01
N ALA A 11 1.63 1.74 9.70
CA ALA A 11 1.09 0.52 9.10
C ALA A 11 2.13 -0.56 8.77
N SER A 12 3.43 -0.22 8.86
CA SER A 12 4.52 -1.12 8.46
C SER A 12 5.20 -1.75 9.68
N PRO A 13 5.57 -3.04 9.62
CA PRO A 13 6.30 -3.70 10.71
C PRO A 13 7.72 -3.14 10.90
N ARG A 14 8.24 -2.38 9.92
CA ARG A 14 9.51 -1.66 10.01
C ARG A 14 9.38 -0.29 9.35
N PRO A 15 10.11 0.72 9.83
CA PRO A 15 10.14 2.04 9.20
C PRO A 15 10.57 1.96 7.73
N VAL A 16 9.89 2.70 6.87
CA VAL A 16 10.25 2.86 5.47
C VAL A 16 11.17 4.08 5.36
N HIS A 17 12.34 3.90 4.72
CA HIS A 17 13.23 5.03 4.46
C HIS A 17 12.54 6.08 3.57
N PRO A 18 12.71 7.39 3.87
CA PRO A 18 12.05 8.46 3.10
C PRO A 18 12.30 8.38 1.59
N GLY A 19 13.53 8.10 1.17
CA GLY A 19 13.89 7.98 -0.25
C GLY A 19 13.14 6.85 -0.97
N THR A 20 12.90 5.72 -0.29
CA THR A 20 12.13 4.60 -0.85
C THR A 20 10.66 4.98 -1.00
N LEU A 21 10.08 5.60 0.03
CA LEU A 21 8.69 6.03 0.01
C LEU A 21 8.45 7.06 -1.10
N TYR A 22 9.26 8.12 -1.17
CA TYR A 22 9.05 9.17 -2.15
C TYR A 22 9.30 8.70 -3.58
N ARG A 23 10.23 7.75 -3.80
CA ARG A 23 10.39 7.10 -5.11
C ARG A 23 9.15 6.28 -5.50
N ALA A 24 8.53 5.59 -4.54
CA ALA A 24 7.29 4.86 -4.79
C ALA A 24 6.13 5.83 -5.11
N VAL A 25 5.99 6.90 -4.35
CA VAL A 25 4.96 7.94 -4.60
C VAL A 25 5.14 8.56 -5.99
N ALA A 26 6.36 8.92 -6.39
CA ALA A 26 6.62 9.45 -7.74
C ALA A 26 6.18 8.47 -8.84
N ARG A 27 6.50 7.18 -8.70
CA ARG A 27 6.03 6.16 -9.66
C ARG A 27 4.52 6.04 -9.73
N LEU A 28 3.82 6.14 -8.59
CA LEU A 28 2.35 6.11 -8.57
C LEU A 28 1.75 7.34 -9.24
N VAL A 29 2.42 8.49 -9.18
CA VAL A 29 2.04 9.70 -9.94
C VAL A 29 2.28 9.48 -11.43
N ASP A 30 3.46 8.98 -11.82
CA ASP A 30 3.80 8.69 -13.22
C ASP A 30 2.83 7.68 -13.86
N GLN A 31 2.31 6.74 -13.06
CA GLN A 31 1.31 5.75 -13.46
C GLN A 31 -0.13 6.30 -13.46
N GLY A 32 -0.35 7.55 -13.07
CA GLY A 32 -1.68 8.16 -12.98
C GLY A 32 -2.56 7.61 -11.85
N LEU A 33 -1.99 6.91 -10.88
CA LEU A 33 -2.70 6.38 -9.70
C LEU A 33 -2.82 7.44 -8.59
N LEU A 34 -1.85 8.34 -8.52
CA LEU A 34 -1.88 9.52 -7.67
C LEU A 34 -1.85 10.79 -8.53
N THR A 35 -2.48 11.84 -8.03
CA THR A 35 -2.29 13.19 -8.52
C THR A 35 -1.54 14.00 -7.48
N GLU A 36 -0.58 14.80 -7.95
CA GLU A 36 0.04 15.83 -7.14
C GLU A 36 -0.80 17.10 -7.21
N THR A 37 -1.19 17.65 -6.06
CA THR A 37 -1.84 18.96 -5.99
C THR A 37 -0.78 19.98 -5.60
N ALA A 38 -0.31 20.76 -6.57
CA ALA A 38 0.49 21.96 -6.30
C ALA A 38 -0.40 23.00 -5.62
N ARG A 39 0.13 23.70 -4.62
CA ARG A 39 -0.57 24.80 -3.95
C ARG A 39 0.31 26.05 -3.85
N SER A 40 -0.33 27.14 -3.45
CA SER A 40 0.05 28.56 -3.58
C SER A 40 1.53 28.91 -3.38
N PRO A 41 2.01 30.01 -3.99
CA PRO A 41 3.38 30.48 -3.82
C PRO A 41 3.75 30.64 -2.34
N GLY A 42 4.76 29.92 -1.87
CA GLY A 42 5.26 29.97 -0.49
C GLY A 42 5.05 28.70 0.36
N ASP A 43 4.30 27.71 -0.13
CA ASP A 43 4.16 26.40 0.53
C ASP A 43 4.93 25.31 -0.24
N GLU A 44 6.07 24.87 0.31
CA GLU A 44 6.91 23.81 -0.28
C GLU A 44 6.31 22.40 -0.09
N ARG A 45 5.18 22.28 0.63
CA ARG A 45 4.65 20.97 1.03
C ARG A 45 3.78 20.33 -0.06
N ARG A 46 4.34 19.33 -0.74
CA ARG A 46 3.61 18.49 -1.71
C ARG A 46 2.47 17.70 -1.08
N THR A 47 1.27 17.79 -1.66
CA THR A 47 0.09 16.99 -1.31
C THR A 47 -0.25 16.03 -2.44
N TYR A 48 -0.67 14.81 -2.08
CA TYR A 48 -1.01 13.74 -3.01
C TYR A 48 -2.43 13.25 -2.73
N GLY A 49 -3.18 12.98 -3.78
CA GLY A 49 -4.51 12.37 -3.71
C GLY A 49 -4.63 11.18 -4.66
N LEU A 50 -5.47 10.20 -4.32
CA LEU A 50 -5.81 9.12 -5.24
C LEU A 50 -6.65 9.64 -6.40
N THR A 51 -6.33 9.17 -7.61
CA THR A 51 -7.22 9.30 -8.77
C THR A 51 -8.34 8.25 -8.69
N ASP A 52 -9.33 8.32 -9.59
CA ASP A 52 -10.34 7.26 -9.69
C ASP A 52 -9.72 5.91 -10.05
N LEU A 53 -8.76 5.91 -10.97
CA LEU A 53 -7.97 4.73 -11.31
C LEU A 53 -7.21 4.21 -10.09
N GLY A 54 -6.54 5.11 -9.35
CA GLY A 54 -5.82 4.78 -8.12
C GLY A 54 -6.72 4.14 -7.07
N ARG A 55 -7.94 4.64 -6.87
CA ARG A 55 -8.94 4.06 -5.97
C ARG A 55 -9.31 2.63 -6.40
N GLY A 56 -9.58 2.41 -7.69
CA GLY A 56 -9.90 1.10 -8.22
C GLY A 56 -8.76 0.09 -8.05
N VAL A 57 -7.53 0.51 -8.37
CA VAL A 57 -6.33 -0.33 -8.21
C VAL A 57 -6.08 -0.65 -6.74
N ALA A 58 -6.20 0.31 -5.82
CA ALA A 58 -6.02 0.07 -4.39
C ALA A 58 -7.03 -0.95 -3.86
N ALA A 59 -8.30 -0.86 -4.27
CA ALA A 59 -9.33 -1.83 -3.90
C ALA A 59 -9.03 -3.24 -4.44
N ALA A 60 -8.61 -3.34 -5.70
CA ALA A 60 -8.25 -4.62 -6.31
C ALA A 60 -7.03 -5.26 -5.62
N GLU A 61 -6.00 -4.47 -5.30
CA GLU A 61 -4.83 -4.95 -4.58
C GLU A 61 -5.16 -5.41 -3.16
N ALA A 62 -6.03 -4.68 -2.44
CA ALA A 62 -6.49 -5.09 -1.13
C ALA A 62 -7.21 -6.45 -1.19
N ALA A 63 -8.11 -6.65 -2.16
CA ALA A 63 -8.80 -7.91 -2.37
C ALA A 63 -7.82 -9.05 -2.73
N ARG A 64 -6.83 -8.76 -3.59
CA ARG A 64 -5.78 -9.72 -3.98
C ARG A 64 -4.96 -10.19 -2.77
N VAL A 65 -4.49 -9.25 -1.94
CA VAL A 65 -3.72 -9.56 -0.73
C VAL A 65 -4.55 -10.33 0.28
N ALA A 66 -5.81 -9.94 0.51
CA ALA A 66 -6.72 -10.68 1.39
C ALA A 66 -6.89 -12.14 0.94
N GLY A 67 -7.12 -12.37 -0.36
CA GLY A 67 -7.23 -13.72 -0.91
C GLY A 67 -5.94 -14.55 -0.77
N GLN A 68 -4.77 -13.93 -0.82
CA GLN A 68 -3.49 -14.62 -0.57
C GLN A 68 -3.37 -15.03 0.90
N VAL A 69 -3.75 -14.16 1.83
CA VAL A 69 -3.73 -14.44 3.27
C VAL A 69 -4.68 -15.60 3.61
N GLU A 70 -5.90 -15.61 3.06
CA GLU A 70 -6.86 -16.69 3.27
C GLU A 70 -6.33 -18.04 2.79
N ARG A 71 -5.73 -18.09 1.59
CA ARG A 71 -5.08 -19.32 1.10
C ARG A 71 -3.93 -19.77 2.00
N ALA A 72 -3.09 -18.83 2.43
CA ALA A 72 -1.96 -19.15 3.32
C ALA A 72 -2.44 -19.74 4.66
N ARG A 73 -3.51 -19.19 5.24
CA ARG A 73 -4.13 -19.71 6.47
C ARG A 73 -4.66 -21.14 6.29
N GLY A 74 -5.32 -21.43 5.17
CA GLY A 74 -5.79 -22.78 4.85
C GLY A 74 -4.65 -23.80 4.75
N ILE A 75 -3.55 -23.44 4.10
CA ILE A 75 -2.36 -24.29 4.02
C ILE A 75 -1.74 -24.52 5.40
N GLN A 76 -1.64 -23.47 6.24
CA GLN A 76 -1.12 -23.58 7.60
C GLN A 76 -1.96 -24.51 8.48
N GLU A 77 -3.29 -24.49 8.35
CA GLU A 77 -4.18 -25.40 9.08
C GLU A 77 -3.97 -26.86 8.64
N ALA A 78 -3.90 -27.10 7.33
CA ALA A 78 -3.67 -28.44 6.79
C ALA A 78 -2.32 -29.03 7.26
N ILE A 79 -1.27 -28.22 7.32
CA ILE A 79 0.04 -28.64 7.86
C ILE A 79 -0.05 -28.97 9.36
N ARG A 80 -0.87 -28.24 10.12
CA ARG A 80 -1.02 -28.46 11.57
C ARG A 80 -1.85 -29.69 11.92
N ARG A 81 -2.71 -30.18 11.01
CA ARG A 81 -3.52 -31.39 11.16
C ARG A 81 -3.01 -32.54 10.27
N PRO A 82 -1.81 -33.10 10.52
CA PRO A 82 -1.27 -34.16 9.66
C PRO A 82 -2.00 -35.51 9.76
N GLY A 83 -3.05 -35.66 10.58
CA GLY A 83 -3.61 -36.97 10.98
C GLY A 83 -5.03 -37.34 10.51
N GLU A 84 -5.77 -36.47 9.81
CA GLU A 84 -7.18 -36.76 9.42
C GLU A 84 -7.35 -37.24 7.96
N ALA A 85 -6.25 -37.44 7.22
CA ALA A 85 -6.28 -38.09 5.92
C ALA A 85 -5.91 -39.58 6.09
N ARG A 86 -6.92 -40.42 6.34
CA ARG A 86 -6.89 -41.87 6.11
C ARG A 86 -8.07 -42.24 5.22
#